data_AF-A0A7X7JVL7-F1
#
_entry.id   AF-A0A7X7JVL7-F1
#
_cell.length_a   1.000
_cell.length_b   1.000
_cell.length_c   1.000
_cell.angle_alpha   90.00
_cell.angle_beta   90.00
_cell.angle_gamma   90.00
#
_symmetry.space_group_name_H-M   'P 1'
#
loop_
_entity.id
_entity.type
_entity.pdbx_description
1 polymer ?
#
loop_
_entity_poly.entity_id
_entity_poly.type
_entity_poly.pdbx_seq_one_letter_code
_entity_poly.pdbx_strand_id
1 'polypeptide(L)'
;MTRPRLDSSMEAVLDQLMGDAGTAQRDGDLAACIAKLGQAWDLVPEPKLQWDYYGQILSLEASKACIEHGVLAEAAVWVERLDDAYAPHSEASRPMVDFVKAKLYYRAGERDLAHAYFDAIYKVSGKRAFRGEPDEYYEFYTSYSPGREEPTMPVGAAGWEVRVPEPGVGEVLEVLGDDVHAEIVRLLGEGDNYMDLDAPQAAAEQYVAAIELLPQPYTQWEAALMLTVALGDACLALTQYAEAEESLRIALRSPDGTGNGYVWLRLGDALRGQDRDGEALEAYTSAYMLEGEELFEDEDDAWAMLEQAGIPE
;
A
#
# COMPACT_ATOMS: atom_id res chain seq x y z
N MET A 1 12.38 3.98 -22.58
CA MET A 1 11.96 4.39 -23.94
C MET A 1 11.45 5.82 -23.86
N THR A 2 11.78 6.68 -24.82
CA THR A 2 11.30 8.07 -24.85
C THR A 2 9.80 8.06 -25.18
N ARG A 3 8.97 8.64 -24.32
CA ARG A 3 7.52 8.75 -24.53
C ARG A 3 7.23 9.61 -25.77
N PRO A 4 6.15 9.34 -26.53
CA PRO A 4 5.74 10.17 -27.65
C PRO A 4 5.38 11.60 -27.20
N ARG A 5 5.67 12.57 -28.07
CA ARG A 5 5.28 13.98 -27.89
C ARG A 5 3.90 14.25 -28.47
N LEU A 6 3.25 15.28 -27.93
CA LEU A 6 1.96 15.76 -28.43
C LEU A 6 2.15 16.64 -29.66
N ASP A 7 1.04 16.86 -30.38
CA ASP A 7 1.03 17.84 -31.47
C ASP A 7 1.24 19.26 -30.89
N SER A 8 2.02 20.07 -31.60
CA SER A 8 2.41 21.43 -31.18
C SER A 8 1.20 22.33 -30.83
N SER A 9 0.05 22.15 -31.48
CA SER A 9 -1.16 22.90 -31.17
C SER A 9 -1.78 22.50 -29.83
N MET A 10 -1.69 21.23 -29.47
CA MET A 10 -2.12 20.71 -28.18
C MET A 10 -1.16 21.14 -27.07
N GLU A 11 0.16 21.03 -27.30
CA GLU A 11 1.19 21.49 -26.36
C GLU A 11 0.96 22.97 -26.00
N ALA A 12 0.70 23.84 -26.98
CA ALA A 12 0.42 25.25 -26.72
C ALA A 12 -0.81 25.49 -25.84
N VAL A 13 -1.86 24.67 -25.97
CA VAL A 13 -3.07 24.77 -25.15
C VAL A 13 -2.80 24.28 -23.72
N LEU A 14 -2.08 23.17 -23.56
CA LEU A 14 -1.70 22.62 -22.26
C LEU A 14 -0.78 23.59 -21.50
N ASP A 15 0.23 24.12 -22.18
CA ASP A 15 1.16 25.09 -21.60
C ASP A 15 0.45 26.38 -21.17
N GLN A 16 -0.55 26.84 -21.94
CA GLN A 16 -1.38 27.98 -21.55
C GLN A 16 -2.20 27.68 -20.30
N LEU A 17 -2.85 26.50 -20.22
CA LEU A 17 -3.62 26.10 -19.04
C LEU A 17 -2.75 25.97 -17.79
N MET A 18 -1.54 25.41 -17.93
CA MET A 18 -0.57 25.33 -16.84
C MET A 18 -0.05 26.72 -16.43
N GLY A 19 0.16 27.63 -17.38
CA GLY A 19 0.52 29.02 -17.10
C GLY A 19 -0.59 29.79 -16.37
N ASP A 20 -1.84 29.55 -16.75
CA ASP A 20 -3.02 30.08 -16.05
C ASP A 20 -3.08 29.51 -14.61
N ALA A 21 -2.86 28.21 -14.44
CA ALA A 21 -2.85 27.54 -13.13
C ALA A 21 -1.76 28.14 -12.21
N GLY A 22 -0.53 28.32 -12.71
CA GLY A 22 0.55 28.94 -11.96
C GLY A 22 0.32 30.44 -11.67
N THR A 23 -0.52 31.12 -12.44
CA THR A 23 -0.97 32.48 -12.13
C THR A 23 -2.01 32.46 -11.02
N ALA A 24 -3.01 31.59 -11.12
CA ALA A 24 -4.02 31.40 -10.09
C ALA A 24 -3.40 31.02 -8.73
N GLN A 25 -2.39 30.14 -8.73
CA GLN A 25 -1.66 29.77 -7.51
C GLN A 25 -0.94 30.98 -6.88
N ARG A 26 -0.26 31.81 -7.67
CA ARG A 26 0.41 33.03 -7.17
C ARG A 26 -0.58 34.07 -6.63
N ASP A 27 -1.76 34.12 -7.22
CA ASP A 27 -2.85 35.00 -6.78
C ASP A 27 -3.62 34.43 -5.57
N GLY A 28 -3.30 33.20 -5.14
CA GLY A 28 -3.95 32.48 -4.03
C GLY A 28 -5.30 31.86 -4.40
N ASP A 29 -5.69 31.88 -5.68
CA ASP A 29 -6.90 31.22 -6.18
C ASP A 29 -6.62 29.75 -6.49
N LEU A 30 -6.47 28.97 -5.41
CA LEU A 30 -6.16 27.54 -5.51
C LEU A 30 -7.29 26.72 -6.17
N ALA A 31 -8.55 27.16 -6.06
CA ALA A 31 -9.67 26.51 -6.73
C ALA A 31 -9.57 26.66 -8.25
N ALA A 32 -9.25 27.87 -8.74
CA ALA A 32 -9.00 28.07 -10.16
C ALA A 32 -7.75 27.32 -10.64
N CYS A 33 -6.70 27.22 -9.80
CA CYS A 33 -5.52 26.42 -10.10
C CYS A 33 -5.88 24.95 -10.36
N ILE A 34 -6.56 24.30 -9.42
CA ILE A 34 -6.99 22.90 -9.52
C ILE A 34 -7.87 22.69 -10.75
N ALA A 35 -8.85 23.58 -10.98
CA ALA A 35 -9.73 23.49 -12.15
C ALA A 35 -8.99 23.57 -13.49
N LYS A 36 -7.93 24.39 -13.57
CA LYS A 36 -7.10 24.53 -14.78
C LYS A 36 -6.21 23.31 -15.01
N LEU A 37 -5.65 22.74 -13.95
CA LEU A 37 -4.87 21.50 -14.02
C LEU A 37 -5.75 20.31 -14.43
N GLY A 38 -6.98 20.22 -13.90
CA GLY A 38 -7.97 19.22 -14.32
C GLY A 38 -8.34 19.36 -15.80
N GLN A 39 -8.59 20.59 -16.29
CA GLN A 39 -8.84 20.84 -17.72
C GLN A 39 -7.66 20.40 -18.59
N ALA A 40 -6.42 20.68 -18.17
CA ALA A 40 -5.24 20.25 -18.90
C ALA A 40 -5.14 18.72 -18.94
N TRP A 41 -5.38 18.05 -17.82
CA TRP A 41 -5.39 16.58 -17.74
C TRP A 41 -6.42 15.93 -18.65
N ASP A 42 -7.64 16.48 -18.70
CA ASP A 42 -8.71 15.95 -19.54
C ASP A 42 -8.37 16.03 -21.04
N LEU A 43 -7.59 17.03 -21.44
CA LEU A 43 -7.12 17.21 -22.82
C LEU A 43 -5.99 16.26 -23.23
N VAL A 44 -5.25 15.68 -22.28
CA VAL A 44 -4.21 14.69 -22.59
C VAL A 44 -4.88 13.46 -23.24
N PRO A 45 -4.47 13.02 -24.44
CA PRO A 45 -5.07 11.87 -25.10
C PRO A 45 -4.84 10.57 -24.33
N GLU A 46 -5.74 9.59 -24.50
CA GLU A 46 -5.54 8.26 -23.92
C GLU A 46 -4.50 7.44 -24.68
N PRO A 47 -3.67 6.62 -24.00
CA PRO A 47 -3.55 6.52 -22.53
C PRO A 47 -2.74 7.70 -21.95
N LYS A 48 -3.32 8.46 -21.01
CA LYS A 48 -2.76 9.76 -20.56
C LYS A 48 -1.30 9.71 -20.12
N LEU A 49 -0.92 8.66 -19.39
CA LEU A 49 0.41 8.49 -18.81
C LEU A 49 1.48 8.05 -19.83
N GLN A 50 1.09 7.72 -21.06
CA GLN A 50 2.04 7.34 -22.11
C GLN A 50 2.64 8.54 -22.84
N TRP A 51 2.08 9.74 -22.70
CA TRP A 51 2.59 10.95 -23.32
C TRP A 51 3.72 11.56 -22.48
N ASP A 52 4.70 12.15 -23.16
CA ASP A 52 5.86 12.74 -22.49
C ASP A 52 5.47 13.93 -21.61
N TYR A 53 6.15 14.07 -20.48
CA TYR A 53 6.13 15.17 -19.50
C TYR A 53 4.77 15.55 -18.85
N TYR A 54 3.68 15.66 -19.61
CA TYR A 54 2.40 16.24 -19.15
C TYR A 54 1.71 15.40 -18.07
N GLY A 55 1.65 14.07 -18.23
CA GLY A 55 1.04 13.21 -17.20
C GLY A 55 1.75 13.33 -15.84
N GLN A 56 3.07 13.44 -15.86
CA GLN A 56 3.89 13.56 -14.65
C GLN A 56 3.75 14.93 -14.00
N ILE A 57 3.88 16.01 -14.78
CA ILE A 57 3.82 17.37 -14.22
C ILE A 57 2.41 17.73 -13.74
N LEU A 58 1.36 17.33 -14.47
CA LEU A 58 -0.02 17.65 -14.09
C LEU A 58 -0.45 16.92 -12.82
N SER A 59 -0.12 15.63 -12.69
CA SER A 59 -0.42 14.87 -11.48
C SER A 59 0.35 15.42 -10.26
N LEU A 60 1.62 15.81 -10.44
CA LEU A 60 2.43 16.41 -9.37
C LEU A 60 1.86 17.76 -8.91
N GLU A 61 1.61 18.68 -9.83
CA GLU A 61 1.13 20.02 -9.50
C GLU A 61 -0.30 19.98 -8.93
N ALA A 62 -1.17 19.11 -9.45
CA ALA A 62 -2.52 18.95 -8.92
C ALA A 62 -2.52 18.34 -7.51
N SER A 63 -1.66 17.34 -7.26
CA SER A 63 -1.48 16.77 -5.92
C SER A 63 -1.09 17.84 -4.91
N LYS A 64 -0.05 18.64 -5.22
CA LYS A 64 0.41 19.72 -4.33
C LYS A 64 -0.69 20.76 -4.08
N ALA A 65 -1.36 21.23 -5.15
CA ALA A 65 -2.41 22.23 -5.03
C ALA A 65 -3.59 21.74 -4.18
N CYS A 66 -4.02 20.48 -4.36
CA CYS A 66 -5.11 19.89 -3.57
C CYS A 66 -4.73 19.72 -2.10
N ILE A 67 -3.51 19.25 -1.80
CA ILE A 67 -2.99 19.11 -0.42
C ILE A 67 -2.90 20.47 0.28
N GLU A 68 -2.37 21.49 -0.41
CA GLU A 68 -2.25 22.85 0.12
C GLU A 68 -3.62 23.47 0.41
N HIS A 69 -4.62 23.18 -0.42
CA HIS A 69 -5.98 23.68 -0.25
C HIS A 69 -6.82 22.87 0.75
N GLY A 70 -6.39 21.65 1.12
CA GLY A 70 -7.12 20.76 2.01
C GLY A 70 -8.26 19.99 1.33
N VAL A 71 -8.22 19.83 0.00
CA VAL A 71 -9.19 19.01 -0.76
C VAL A 71 -8.67 17.58 -0.83
N LEU A 72 -8.65 16.91 0.33
CA LEU A 72 -7.86 15.68 0.53
C LEU A 72 -8.35 14.48 -0.30
N ALA A 73 -9.66 14.35 -0.49
CA ALA A 73 -10.22 13.28 -1.33
C ALA A 73 -9.77 13.40 -2.79
N GLU A 74 -9.71 14.64 -3.32
CA GLU A 74 -9.20 14.88 -4.67
C GLU A 74 -7.67 14.73 -4.71
N ALA A 75 -6.97 15.15 -3.66
CA ALA A 75 -5.53 14.96 -3.53
C ALA A 75 -5.14 13.48 -3.59
N ALA A 76 -5.86 12.59 -2.91
CA ALA A 76 -5.61 11.15 -2.95
C ALA A 76 -5.65 10.61 -4.39
N VAL A 77 -6.68 10.98 -5.15
CA VAL A 77 -6.80 10.59 -6.57
C VAL A 77 -5.62 11.09 -7.41
N TRP A 78 -5.15 12.32 -7.17
CA TRP A 78 -4.01 12.87 -7.90
C TRP A 78 -2.67 12.24 -7.50
N VAL A 79 -2.54 11.84 -6.23
CA VAL A 79 -1.34 11.18 -5.71
C VAL A 79 -1.20 9.77 -6.27
N GLU A 80 -2.29 9.01 -6.40
CA GLU A 80 -2.27 7.70 -7.08
C GLU A 80 -1.85 7.84 -8.55
N ARG A 81 -2.41 8.82 -9.27
CA ARG A 81 -2.00 9.12 -10.65
C ARG A 81 -0.53 9.53 -10.75
N LEU A 82 -0.03 10.23 -9.73
CA LEU A 82 1.37 10.63 -9.66
C LEU A 82 2.27 9.40 -9.49
N ASP A 83 1.90 8.47 -8.61
CA ASP A 83 2.60 7.21 -8.41
C ASP A 83 2.68 6.41 -9.72
N ASP A 84 1.53 6.18 -10.36
CA ASP A 84 1.43 5.52 -11.66
C ASP A 84 2.28 6.21 -12.76
N ALA A 85 2.30 7.55 -12.77
CA ALA A 85 3.03 8.31 -13.78
C ALA A 85 4.55 8.10 -13.71
N TYR A 86 5.06 7.70 -12.54
CA TYR A 86 6.47 7.44 -12.27
C TYR A 86 6.80 5.96 -12.10
N ALA A 87 5.85 5.04 -12.27
CA ALA A 87 6.10 3.60 -12.28
C ALA A 87 6.79 3.13 -13.59
N PRO A 88 7.80 2.22 -13.52
CA PRO A 88 8.51 1.83 -12.31
C PRO A 88 9.39 2.98 -11.79
N HIS A 89 9.46 3.13 -10.47
CA HIS A 89 10.15 4.24 -9.85
C HIS A 89 11.67 4.16 -10.04
N SER A 90 12.29 5.33 -10.19
CA SER A 90 13.73 5.51 -10.09
C SER A 90 14.12 5.92 -8.67
N GLU A 91 15.41 5.77 -8.32
CA GLU A 91 15.96 6.29 -7.05
C GLU A 91 15.70 7.80 -6.84
N ALA A 92 15.50 8.55 -7.93
CA ALA A 92 15.20 9.98 -7.87
C ALA A 92 13.70 10.27 -7.71
N SER A 93 12.82 9.48 -8.35
CA SER A 93 11.38 9.73 -8.32
C SER A 93 10.71 9.17 -7.08
N ARG A 94 11.17 8.03 -6.54
CA ARG A 94 10.55 7.42 -5.34
C ARG A 94 10.49 8.38 -4.15
N PRO A 95 11.59 9.01 -3.70
CA PRO A 95 11.53 9.91 -2.54
C PRO A 95 10.67 11.15 -2.77
N MET A 96 10.53 11.59 -4.02
CA MET A 96 9.68 12.74 -4.38
C MET A 96 8.20 12.38 -4.24
N VAL A 97 7.78 11.25 -4.82
CA VAL A 97 6.39 10.79 -4.73
C VAL A 97 6.01 10.44 -3.29
N ASP A 98 6.89 9.72 -2.59
CA ASP A 98 6.71 9.37 -1.17
C ASP A 98 6.56 10.62 -0.29
N PHE A 99 7.28 11.71 -0.60
CA PHE A 99 7.12 12.96 0.15
C PHE A 99 5.75 13.61 -0.08
N VAL A 100 5.22 13.52 -1.30
CA VAL A 100 3.85 14.00 -1.59
C VAL A 100 2.82 13.13 -0.87
N LYS A 101 2.98 11.80 -0.85
CA LYS A 101 2.16 10.87 -0.04
C LYS A 101 2.23 11.26 1.45
N ALA A 102 3.42 11.47 2.01
CA ALA A 102 3.60 11.90 3.40
C ALA A 102 2.85 13.20 3.73
N LYS A 103 2.89 14.19 2.83
CA LYS A 103 2.15 15.45 2.99
C LYS A 103 0.64 15.23 2.97
N LEU A 104 0.14 14.38 2.07
CA LEU A 104 -1.27 14.02 2.02
C LEU A 104 -1.72 13.41 3.36
N TYR A 105 -1.04 12.37 3.83
CA TYR A 105 -1.39 11.69 5.08
C TYR A 105 -1.28 12.60 6.29
N TYR A 106 -0.25 13.46 6.34
CA TYR A 106 -0.13 14.45 7.41
C TYR A 106 -1.34 15.40 7.44
N ARG A 107 -1.79 15.87 6.27
CA ARG A 107 -2.95 16.77 6.17
C ARG A 107 -4.28 16.04 6.40
N ALA A 108 -4.35 14.75 6.08
CA ALA A 108 -5.50 13.89 6.37
C ALA A 108 -5.63 13.51 7.85
N GLY A 109 -4.58 13.70 8.65
CA GLY A 109 -4.55 13.31 10.06
C GLY A 109 -4.17 11.84 10.26
N GLU A 110 -3.79 11.13 9.21
CA GLU A 110 -3.21 9.78 9.23
C GLU A 110 -1.74 9.86 9.66
N ARG A 111 -1.54 10.21 10.94
CA ARG A 111 -0.23 10.59 11.48
C ARG A 111 0.79 9.46 11.44
N ASP A 112 0.37 8.22 11.74
CA ASP A 112 1.27 7.07 11.71
C ASP A 112 1.79 6.83 10.29
N LEU A 113 0.93 6.91 9.28
CA LEU A 113 1.31 6.70 7.89
C LEU A 113 2.17 7.84 7.37
N ALA A 114 1.79 9.09 7.68
CA ALA A 114 2.60 10.27 7.39
C ALA A 114 4.02 10.14 7.97
N HIS A 115 4.12 9.71 9.23
CA HIS A 115 5.39 9.47 9.88
C HIS A 115 6.17 8.34 9.21
N ALA A 116 5.53 7.22 8.86
CA ALA A 116 6.19 6.10 8.17
C ALA A 116 6.81 6.54 6.83
N TYR A 117 6.08 7.29 6.01
CA TYR A 117 6.65 7.85 4.76
C TYR A 117 7.81 8.82 5.04
N PHE A 118 7.65 9.74 5.99
CA PHE A 118 8.73 10.66 6.36
C PHE A 118 9.97 9.92 6.90
N ASP A 119 9.78 8.83 7.65
CA ASP A 119 10.85 8.00 8.18
C ASP A 119 11.61 7.26 7.09
N ALA A 120 10.91 6.63 6.15
CA ALA A 120 11.50 5.97 4.99
C ALA A 120 12.37 6.95 4.19
N ILE A 121 11.86 8.17 3.94
CA ILE A 121 12.60 9.22 3.25
C ILE A 121 13.81 9.70 4.07
N TYR A 122 13.63 9.90 5.39
CA TYR A 122 14.70 10.36 6.28
C TYR A 122 15.83 9.33 6.42
N LYS A 123 15.54 8.03 6.44
CA LYS A 123 16.56 6.96 6.46
C LYS A 123 17.53 7.06 5.27
N VAL A 124 17.03 7.44 4.09
CA VAL A 124 17.83 7.59 2.87
C VAL A 124 18.52 8.95 2.79
N SER A 125 17.78 10.02 3.07
CA SER A 125 18.20 11.39 2.77
C SER A 125 18.52 12.25 3.99
N GLY A 126 18.16 11.81 5.20
CA GLY A 126 18.26 12.59 6.43
C GLY A 126 17.51 13.92 6.34
N LYS A 127 17.92 14.89 7.17
CA LYS A 127 17.29 16.23 7.22
C LYS A 127 17.28 16.96 5.88
N ARG A 128 18.14 16.59 4.93
CA ARG A 128 18.21 17.22 3.60
C ARG A 128 16.92 17.05 2.80
N ALA A 129 16.14 15.99 3.08
CA ALA A 129 14.86 15.72 2.41
C ALA A 129 13.80 16.81 2.66
N PHE A 130 13.85 17.46 3.82
CA PHE A 130 12.88 18.49 4.22
C PHE A 130 13.29 19.91 3.77
N ARG A 131 14.39 20.04 3.01
CA ARG A 131 14.90 21.37 2.62
C ARG A 131 13.95 22.01 1.60
N GLY A 132 13.44 23.19 1.95
CA GLY A 132 12.55 23.98 1.08
C GLY A 132 11.06 23.69 1.31
N GLU A 133 10.75 22.71 2.16
CA GLU A 133 9.41 22.45 2.66
C GLU A 133 9.15 23.27 3.93
N PRO A 134 7.88 23.55 4.28
CA PRO A 134 7.49 24.10 5.56
C PRO A 134 8.07 23.32 6.76
N ASP A 135 8.54 24.05 7.79
CA ASP A 135 9.17 23.46 8.98
C ASP A 135 8.25 22.48 9.73
N GLU A 136 6.92 22.66 9.61
CA GLU A 136 5.91 21.82 10.27
C GLU A 136 6.09 20.32 10.00
N TYR A 137 6.56 19.93 8.80
CA TYR A 137 6.72 18.51 8.46
C TYR A 137 7.90 17.88 9.18
N TYR A 138 9.02 18.60 9.29
CA TYR A 138 10.18 18.12 10.03
C TYR A 138 9.96 18.18 11.54
N GLU A 139 9.28 19.23 12.02
CA GLU A 139 8.86 19.34 13.42
C GLU A 139 7.90 18.21 13.81
N PHE A 140 6.92 17.89 12.96
CA PHE A 140 6.05 16.73 13.11
C PHE A 140 6.86 15.44 13.18
N TYR A 141 7.68 15.15 12.16
CA TYR A 141 8.47 13.92 12.10
C TYR A 141 9.36 13.72 13.34
N THR A 142 9.96 14.79 13.86
CA THR A 142 10.88 14.68 15.02
C THR A 142 10.18 14.67 16.38
N SER A 143 8.94 15.15 16.47
CA SER A 143 8.20 15.22 17.73
C SER A 143 7.14 14.14 17.89
N TYR A 144 6.65 13.59 16.78
CA TYR A 144 5.68 12.51 16.76
C TYR A 144 6.37 11.17 17.03
N SER A 145 5.68 10.29 17.76
CA SER A 145 6.08 8.91 17.99
C SER A 145 4.88 8.05 17.59
N PRO A 146 5.01 7.20 16.55
CA PRO A 146 3.95 6.28 16.16
C PRO A 146 3.50 5.39 17.33
N GLY A 147 2.21 5.03 17.36
CA GLY A 147 1.66 4.13 18.38
C GLY A 147 1.47 4.75 19.78
N ARG A 148 1.41 6.09 19.91
CA ARG A 148 1.12 6.79 21.18
C ARG A 148 -0.30 7.34 21.33
N GLU A 149 -1.17 7.22 20.34
CA GLU A 149 -2.60 7.40 20.59
C GLU A 149 -3.12 6.10 21.22
N GLU A 150 -3.23 6.10 22.55
CA GLU A 150 -3.70 4.97 23.35
C GLU A 150 -4.97 4.35 22.74
N PRO A 151 -4.91 3.10 22.24
CA PRO A 151 -6.11 2.28 22.20
C PRO A 151 -6.62 2.21 23.64
N THR A 152 -7.91 2.40 23.88
CA THR A 152 -8.53 2.35 25.22
C THR A 152 -8.54 0.94 25.85
N MET A 153 -7.58 0.08 25.51
CA MET A 153 -7.44 -1.29 25.99
C MET A 153 -6.16 -1.41 26.84
N PRO A 154 -6.20 -2.22 27.90
CA PRO A 154 -5.31 -2.05 29.03
C PRO A 154 -3.85 -2.31 28.67
N VAL A 155 -3.04 -1.30 29.01
CA VAL A 155 -1.58 -1.29 28.93
C VAL A 155 -0.97 -2.51 29.61
N GLY A 156 -0.22 -3.28 28.84
CA GLY A 156 0.55 -4.41 29.33
C GLY A 156 1.67 -4.78 28.36
N ALA A 157 2.84 -4.21 28.60
CA ALA A 157 4.15 -4.54 28.01
C ALA A 157 4.49 -3.97 26.63
N ALA A 158 5.79 -3.75 26.44
CA ALA A 158 6.41 -3.48 25.16
C ALA A 158 6.13 -4.64 24.20
N GLY A 159 5.79 -4.31 22.95
CA GLY A 159 5.45 -5.28 21.90
C GLY A 159 3.96 -5.55 21.87
N TRP A 160 3.24 -4.92 20.93
CA TRP A 160 1.99 -5.51 20.46
C TRP A 160 2.38 -6.78 19.73
N GLU A 161 2.00 -7.93 20.27
CA GLU A 161 2.02 -9.21 19.55
C GLU A 161 0.81 -9.21 18.62
N VAL A 162 1.03 -9.50 17.34
CA VAL A 162 -0.06 -9.58 16.36
C VAL A 162 -1.03 -10.63 16.86
N ARG A 163 -2.32 -10.28 16.99
CA ARG A 163 -3.35 -11.26 17.31
C ARG A 163 -4.22 -11.48 16.09
N VAL A 164 -4.14 -12.68 15.53
CA VAL A 164 -5.01 -13.09 14.42
C VAL A 164 -6.45 -13.22 14.94
N PRO A 165 -7.44 -12.49 14.39
CA PRO A 165 -8.82 -12.61 14.84
C PRO A 165 -9.38 -13.99 14.48
N GLU A 166 -9.91 -14.72 15.44
CA GLU A 166 -10.47 -16.06 15.22
C GLU A 166 -11.82 -16.01 14.47
N PRO A 167 -12.07 -16.88 13.48
CA PRO A 167 -13.39 -16.96 12.84
C PRO A 167 -14.47 -17.35 13.84
N GLY A 168 -15.49 -16.51 13.93
CA GLY A 168 -16.68 -16.75 14.72
C GLY A 168 -17.69 -17.67 14.03
N VAL A 169 -18.86 -17.82 14.66
CA VAL A 169 -20.04 -18.47 14.09
C VAL A 169 -21.11 -17.43 13.80
N GLY A 170 -21.93 -17.66 12.77
CA GLY A 170 -22.96 -16.70 12.38
C GLY A 170 -23.79 -17.18 11.20
N GLU A 171 -24.75 -16.36 10.80
CA GLU A 171 -25.53 -16.55 9.58
C GLU A 171 -24.67 -16.16 8.37
N VAL A 172 -24.78 -16.94 7.29
CA VAL A 172 -24.14 -16.60 6.01
C VAL A 172 -24.94 -15.47 5.38
N LEU A 173 -24.28 -14.35 5.11
CA LEU A 173 -24.87 -13.17 4.50
C LEU A 173 -24.52 -13.13 3.01
N GLU A 174 -25.44 -12.59 2.20
CA GLU A 174 -25.24 -12.51 0.75
C GLU A 174 -24.50 -11.24 0.31
N VAL A 175 -24.56 -10.16 1.10
CA VAL A 175 -24.06 -8.84 0.71
C VAL A 175 -23.35 -8.17 1.88
N LEU A 176 -22.14 -7.67 1.63
CA LEU A 176 -21.41 -6.79 2.53
C LEU A 176 -21.91 -5.37 2.36
N GLY A 177 -22.16 -4.64 3.45
CA GLY A 177 -22.61 -3.26 3.36
C GLY A 177 -21.56 -2.35 2.72
N ASP A 178 -21.97 -1.44 1.84
CA ASP A 178 -21.07 -0.56 1.07
C ASP A 178 -20.08 0.21 1.96
N ASP A 179 -20.54 0.73 3.11
CA ASP A 179 -19.69 1.46 4.06
C ASP A 179 -18.61 0.55 4.67
N VAL A 180 -18.96 -0.70 4.99
CA VAL A 180 -18.02 -1.69 5.54
C VAL A 180 -17.02 -2.12 4.47
N HIS A 181 -17.49 -2.35 3.24
CA HIS A 181 -16.62 -2.67 2.11
C HIS A 181 -15.62 -1.54 1.84
N ALA A 182 -16.08 -0.28 1.79
CA ALA A 182 -15.21 0.87 1.57
C ALA A 182 -14.13 1.00 2.66
N GLU A 183 -14.49 0.77 3.92
CA GLU A 183 -13.56 0.85 5.03
C GLU A 183 -12.53 -0.29 5.02
N ILE A 184 -12.95 -1.51 4.68
CA ILE A 184 -12.02 -2.64 4.51
C ILE A 184 -11.01 -2.37 3.40
N VAL A 185 -11.46 -1.84 2.26
CA VAL A 185 -10.57 -1.48 1.15
C VAL A 185 -9.58 -0.39 1.57
N ARG A 186 -10.04 0.61 2.34
CA ARG A 186 -9.17 1.66 2.89
C ARG A 186 -8.10 1.07 3.80
N LEU A 187 -8.47 0.26 4.78
CA LEU A 187 -7.56 -0.35 5.74
C LEU A 187 -6.58 -1.33 5.09
N LEU A 188 -7.03 -2.13 4.11
CA LEU A 188 -6.16 -3.00 3.33
C LEU A 188 -5.11 -2.16 2.59
N GLY A 189 -5.52 -1.10 1.89
CA GLY A 189 -4.59 -0.21 1.20
C GLY A 189 -3.61 0.51 2.13
N GLU A 190 -4.04 0.88 3.34
CA GLU A 190 -3.13 1.45 4.35
C GLU A 190 -2.14 0.41 4.85
N GLY A 191 -2.58 -0.82 5.09
CA GLY A 191 -1.69 -1.93 5.41
C GLY A 191 -0.64 -2.16 4.33
N ASP A 192 -1.05 -2.17 3.06
CA ASP A 192 -0.15 -2.36 1.91
C ASP A 192 0.87 -1.22 1.83
N ASN A 193 0.44 0.02 2.06
CA ASN A 193 1.35 1.17 2.13
C ASN A 193 2.38 1.03 3.28
N TYR A 194 1.99 0.49 4.43
CA TYR A 194 2.94 0.22 5.51
C TYR A 194 3.92 -0.91 5.16
N MET A 195 3.47 -1.96 4.47
CA MET A 195 4.35 -3.03 3.97
C MET A 195 5.39 -2.48 2.99
N ASP A 196 4.96 -1.65 2.05
CA ASP A 196 5.84 -0.95 1.09
C ASP A 196 6.90 -0.06 1.75
N LEU A 197 6.63 0.39 2.98
CA LEU A 197 7.52 1.24 3.77
C LEU A 197 8.38 0.46 4.78
N ASP A 198 8.38 -0.87 4.71
CA ASP A 198 9.08 -1.76 5.66
C ASP A 198 8.62 -1.50 7.11
N ALA A 199 7.32 -1.27 7.30
CA ALA A 199 6.66 -1.05 8.59
C ALA A 199 5.61 -2.14 8.89
N PRO A 200 5.99 -3.43 8.93
CA PRO A 200 5.05 -4.55 8.95
C PRO A 200 4.19 -4.63 10.22
N GLN A 201 4.67 -4.07 11.34
CA GLN A 201 3.88 -3.94 12.55
C GLN A 201 2.63 -3.08 12.35
N ALA A 202 2.81 -1.89 11.77
CA ALA A 202 1.70 -0.98 11.51
C ALA A 202 0.76 -1.55 10.43
N ALA A 203 1.31 -2.28 9.46
CA ALA A 203 0.51 -3.00 8.46
C ALA A 203 -0.40 -4.04 9.10
N ALA A 204 0.15 -4.89 9.97
CA ALA A 204 -0.60 -5.92 10.67
C ALA A 204 -1.75 -5.33 11.52
N GLU A 205 -1.53 -4.18 12.16
CA GLU A 205 -2.59 -3.48 12.90
C GLU A 205 -3.76 -3.08 11.99
N GLN A 206 -3.50 -2.60 10.76
CA GLN A 206 -4.56 -2.26 9.80
C GLN A 206 -5.29 -3.50 9.27
N TYR A 207 -4.55 -4.56 8.94
CA TYR A 207 -5.17 -5.80 8.47
C TYR A 207 -6.04 -6.46 9.55
N VAL A 208 -5.58 -6.46 10.80
CA VAL A 208 -6.40 -6.91 11.95
C VAL A 208 -7.67 -6.08 12.08
N ALA A 209 -7.56 -4.74 12.02
CA ALA A 209 -8.72 -3.86 12.09
C ALA A 209 -9.73 -4.15 10.96
N ALA A 210 -9.25 -4.40 9.73
CA ALA A 210 -10.09 -4.75 8.60
C ALA A 210 -10.79 -6.11 8.77
N ILE A 211 -10.10 -7.13 9.30
CA ILE A 211 -10.69 -8.44 9.59
C ILE A 211 -11.81 -8.32 10.64
N GLU A 212 -11.61 -7.50 11.67
CA GLU A 212 -12.60 -7.28 12.72
C GLU A 212 -13.89 -6.59 12.24
N LEU A 213 -13.85 -5.89 11.10
CA LEU A 213 -15.03 -5.30 10.47
C LEU A 213 -15.89 -6.32 9.71
N LEU A 214 -15.34 -7.48 9.34
CA LEU A 214 -16.08 -8.48 8.57
C LEU A 214 -17.19 -9.15 9.40
N PRO A 215 -18.42 -9.27 8.85
CA PRO A 215 -19.48 -10.03 9.51
C PRO A 215 -19.13 -11.51 9.69
N GLN A 216 -19.43 -12.06 10.86
CA GLN A 216 -19.14 -13.46 11.19
C GLN A 216 -20.15 -14.44 10.54
N PRO A 217 -19.72 -15.66 10.13
CA PRO A 217 -18.34 -16.14 10.09
C PRO A 217 -17.57 -15.41 8.99
N TYR A 218 -16.46 -14.75 9.32
CA TYR A 218 -15.81 -13.89 8.32
C TYR A 218 -15.19 -14.70 7.17
N THR A 219 -14.86 -15.97 7.38
CA THR A 219 -14.32 -16.87 6.34
C THR A 219 -15.32 -17.21 5.24
N GLN A 220 -16.52 -16.62 5.23
CA GLN A 220 -17.43 -16.67 4.09
C GLN A 220 -17.07 -15.64 3.01
N TRP A 221 -16.33 -14.59 3.37
CA TRP A 221 -16.05 -13.45 2.49
C TRP A 221 -14.75 -13.64 1.75
N GLU A 222 -14.71 -13.29 0.46
CA GLU A 222 -13.47 -13.25 -0.34
C GLU A 222 -12.44 -12.28 0.26
N ALA A 223 -12.89 -11.15 0.82
CA ALA A 223 -12.02 -10.22 1.53
C ALA A 223 -11.26 -10.86 2.70
N ALA A 224 -11.80 -11.92 3.33
CA ALA A 224 -11.08 -12.65 4.36
C ALA A 224 -9.83 -13.34 3.83
N LEU A 225 -9.85 -13.87 2.60
CA LEU A 225 -8.67 -14.45 1.96
C LEU A 225 -7.57 -13.38 1.82
N MET A 226 -7.89 -12.25 1.19
CA MET A 226 -6.92 -11.18 0.96
C MET A 226 -6.31 -10.67 2.28
N LEU A 227 -7.16 -10.36 3.26
CA LEU A 227 -6.72 -9.79 4.53
C LEU A 227 -5.87 -10.77 5.36
N THR A 228 -6.21 -12.06 5.35
CA THR A 228 -5.46 -13.06 6.14
C THR A 228 -4.16 -13.49 5.47
N VAL A 229 -4.06 -13.39 4.14
CA VAL A 229 -2.77 -13.50 3.43
C VAL A 229 -1.89 -12.30 3.76
N ALA A 230 -2.41 -11.08 3.62
CA ALA A 230 -1.66 -9.86 3.90
C ALA A 230 -1.18 -9.79 5.38
N LEU A 231 -2.03 -10.21 6.32
CA LEU A 231 -1.63 -10.37 7.72
C LEU A 231 -0.56 -11.45 7.91
N GLY A 232 -0.65 -12.55 7.17
CA GLY A 232 0.37 -13.60 7.17
C GLY A 232 1.73 -13.09 6.69
N ASP A 233 1.75 -12.33 5.61
CA ASP A 233 2.96 -11.70 5.06
C ASP A 233 3.58 -10.70 6.04
N ALA A 234 2.76 -9.86 6.68
CA ALA A 234 3.21 -8.95 7.73
C ALA A 234 3.81 -9.71 8.92
N CYS A 235 3.18 -10.80 9.37
CA CYS A 235 3.70 -11.65 10.44
C CYS A 235 5.03 -12.33 10.04
N LEU A 236 5.18 -12.79 8.80
CA LEU A 236 6.43 -13.34 8.27
C LEU A 236 7.55 -12.29 8.31
N ALA A 237 7.28 -11.06 7.87
CA ALA A 237 8.22 -9.95 7.94
C ALA A 237 8.64 -9.59 9.38
N LEU A 238 7.73 -9.80 10.35
CA LEU A 238 7.99 -9.65 11.78
C LEU A 238 8.66 -10.88 12.42
N THR A 239 8.90 -11.96 11.66
CA THR A 239 9.37 -13.27 12.16
C THR A 239 8.42 -13.92 13.20
N GLN A 240 7.15 -13.53 13.18
CA GLN A 240 6.07 -14.07 14.00
C GLN A 240 5.45 -15.29 13.29
N TYR A 241 6.20 -16.38 13.24
CA TYR A 241 5.86 -17.53 12.39
C TYR A 241 4.60 -18.29 12.84
N ALA A 242 4.27 -18.28 14.14
CA ALA A 242 3.09 -18.96 14.66
C ALA A 242 1.81 -18.22 14.23
N GLU A 243 1.83 -16.89 14.35
CA GLU A 243 0.76 -15.98 13.93
C GLU A 243 0.60 -16.00 12.41
N ALA A 244 1.71 -16.05 11.67
CA ALA A 244 1.68 -16.24 10.21
C ALA A 244 0.98 -17.55 9.83
N GLU A 245 1.35 -18.68 10.45
CA GLU A 245 0.70 -19.97 10.22
C GLU A 245 -0.80 -19.92 10.54
N GLU A 246 -1.18 -19.33 11.68
CA GLU A 246 -2.58 -19.20 12.07
C GLU A 246 -3.39 -18.44 11.02
N SER A 247 -2.89 -17.29 10.59
CA SER A 247 -3.51 -16.45 9.56
C SER A 247 -3.63 -17.17 8.23
N LEU A 248 -2.58 -17.84 7.77
CA LEU A 248 -2.57 -18.56 6.48
C LEU A 248 -3.45 -19.82 6.51
N ARG A 249 -3.57 -20.49 7.66
CA ARG A 249 -4.54 -21.58 7.82
C ARG A 249 -5.98 -21.07 7.82
N ILE A 250 -6.23 -19.83 8.26
CA ILE A 250 -7.53 -19.19 8.10
C ILE A 250 -7.77 -18.85 6.62
N ALA A 251 -6.76 -18.32 5.92
CA ALA A 251 -6.83 -18.04 4.48
C ALA A 251 -7.27 -19.28 3.68
N LEU A 252 -6.71 -20.46 3.99
CA LEU A 252 -7.11 -21.74 3.39
C LEU A 252 -8.57 -22.14 3.65
N ARG A 253 -9.24 -21.59 4.68
CA ARG A 253 -10.66 -21.83 4.97
C ARG A 253 -11.60 -20.85 4.26
N SER A 254 -11.06 -19.75 3.73
CA SER A 254 -11.82 -18.75 2.98
C SER A 254 -12.14 -19.24 1.56
N PRO A 255 -13.10 -18.61 0.85
CA PRO A 255 -13.39 -18.96 -0.55
C PRO A 255 -12.13 -18.92 -1.39
N ASP A 256 -11.95 -19.94 -2.24
CA ASP A 256 -10.80 -20.15 -3.13
C ASP A 256 -9.42 -20.28 -2.46
N GLY A 257 -9.33 -20.22 -1.12
CA GLY A 257 -8.06 -20.27 -0.39
C GLY A 257 -7.22 -21.51 -0.67
N THR A 258 -7.82 -22.71 -0.71
CA THR A 258 -7.08 -23.94 -1.03
C THR A 258 -6.58 -24.02 -2.48
N GLY A 259 -7.18 -23.21 -3.37
CA GLY A 259 -6.82 -23.15 -4.79
C GLY A 259 -5.78 -22.08 -5.12
N ASN A 260 -5.33 -21.31 -4.14
CA ASN A 260 -4.34 -20.25 -4.29
C ASN A 260 -2.96 -20.77 -3.87
N GLY A 261 -2.01 -20.86 -4.82
CA GLY A 261 -0.67 -21.40 -4.58
C GLY A 261 0.16 -20.50 -3.67
N TYR A 262 0.00 -19.18 -3.78
CA TYR A 262 0.68 -18.21 -2.91
C TYR A 262 0.39 -18.42 -1.42
N VAL A 263 -0.86 -18.76 -1.06
CA VAL A 263 -1.22 -19.08 0.34
C VAL A 263 -0.42 -20.28 0.86
N TRP A 264 -0.26 -21.31 0.02
CA TRP A 264 0.50 -22.50 0.36
C TRP A 264 2.01 -22.23 0.45
N LEU A 265 2.54 -21.38 -0.44
CA LEU A 265 3.94 -20.93 -0.39
C LEU A 265 4.23 -20.26 0.96
N ARG A 266 3.45 -19.23 1.31
CA ARG A 266 3.63 -18.50 2.57
C ARG A 266 3.40 -19.38 3.80
N LEU A 267 2.49 -20.36 3.71
CA LEU A 267 2.30 -21.33 4.80
C LEU A 267 3.55 -22.20 4.97
N GLY A 268 4.19 -22.60 3.87
CA GLY A 268 5.48 -23.26 3.89
C GLY A 268 6.55 -22.42 4.58
N ASP A 269 6.62 -21.13 4.29
CA ASP A 269 7.57 -20.20 4.93
C ASP A 269 7.34 -20.10 6.44
N ALA A 270 6.09 -20.00 6.87
CA ALA A 270 5.72 -19.96 8.29
C ALA A 270 6.08 -21.27 9.01
N LEU A 271 5.85 -22.43 8.37
CA LEU A 271 6.20 -23.74 8.93
C LEU A 271 7.71 -23.95 9.00
N ARG A 272 8.45 -23.55 7.96
CA ARG A 272 9.91 -23.60 7.92
C ARG A 272 10.53 -22.71 8.98
N GLY A 273 10.01 -21.50 9.19
CA GLY A 273 10.43 -20.60 10.27
C GLY A 273 10.22 -21.19 11.68
N GLN A 274 9.36 -22.20 11.81
CA GLN A 274 9.15 -22.98 13.04
C GLN A 274 9.93 -24.31 13.06
N ASP A 275 10.90 -24.51 12.18
CA ASP A 275 11.70 -25.74 12.03
C ASP A 275 10.85 -26.99 11.67
N ARG A 276 9.70 -26.81 11.01
CA ARG A 276 8.78 -27.89 10.59
C ARG A 276 8.94 -28.25 9.10
N ASP A 277 10.17 -28.52 8.68
CA ASP A 277 10.57 -28.71 7.28
C ASP A 277 9.73 -29.75 6.51
N GLY A 278 9.29 -30.83 7.16
CA GLY A 278 8.46 -31.84 6.53
C GLY A 278 7.09 -31.29 6.10
N GLU A 279 6.46 -30.50 6.96
CA GLU A 279 5.18 -29.87 6.66
C GLU A 279 5.36 -28.69 5.70
N ALA A 280 6.47 -27.97 5.81
CA ALA A 280 6.82 -26.92 4.85
C ALA A 280 6.96 -27.49 3.43
N LEU A 281 7.64 -28.63 3.26
CA LEU A 281 7.77 -29.30 1.97
C LEU A 281 6.42 -29.72 1.38
N GLU A 282 5.50 -30.21 2.20
CA GLU A 282 4.14 -30.53 1.75
C GLU A 282 3.39 -29.28 1.26
N ALA A 283 3.53 -28.16 1.97
CA ALA A 283 2.94 -26.89 1.59
C ALA A 283 3.55 -26.33 0.28
N TYR A 284 4.89 -26.30 0.16
CA TYR A 284 5.58 -25.89 -1.07
C TYR A 284 5.22 -26.80 -2.26
N THR A 285 5.09 -28.11 -2.04
CA THR A 285 4.63 -29.04 -3.09
C THR A 285 3.21 -28.68 -3.54
N SER A 286 2.32 -28.33 -2.61
CA SER A 286 0.95 -27.90 -2.93
C SER A 286 0.95 -26.61 -3.75
N ALA A 287 1.78 -25.63 -3.38
CA ALA A 287 1.98 -24.39 -4.12
C ALA A 287 2.48 -24.64 -5.56
N TYR A 288 3.52 -25.47 -5.71
CA TYR A 288 4.06 -25.86 -7.03
C TYR A 288 3.02 -26.57 -7.90
N MET A 289 2.21 -27.47 -7.32
CA MET A 289 1.15 -28.15 -8.07
C MET A 289 0.04 -27.21 -8.56
N LEU A 290 -0.15 -26.05 -7.93
CA LEU A 290 -1.18 -25.08 -8.28
C LEU A 290 -0.69 -24.05 -9.30
N GLU A 291 0.51 -23.50 -9.12
CA GLU A 291 0.99 -22.36 -9.91
C GLU A 291 2.33 -22.61 -10.65
N GLY A 292 2.96 -23.77 -10.44
CA GLY A 292 4.18 -24.16 -11.12
C GLY A 292 5.43 -23.42 -10.62
N GLU A 293 6.50 -23.49 -11.42
CA GLU A 293 7.81 -22.88 -11.13
C GLU A 293 7.76 -21.34 -11.06
N GLU A 294 6.89 -20.69 -11.84
CA GLU A 294 6.79 -19.22 -11.89
C GLU A 294 6.54 -18.60 -10.50
N LEU A 295 5.84 -19.31 -9.61
CA LEU A 295 5.58 -18.85 -8.24
C LEU A 295 6.85 -18.80 -7.37
N PHE A 296 7.92 -19.50 -7.77
CA PHE A 296 9.16 -19.66 -6.98
C PHE A 296 10.35 -18.88 -7.55
N GLU A 297 10.15 -18.02 -8.56
CA GLU A 297 11.23 -17.35 -9.29
C GLU A 297 12.17 -16.53 -8.37
N ASP A 298 11.65 -16.02 -7.25
CA ASP A 298 12.41 -15.27 -6.23
C ASP A 298 12.49 -16.01 -4.86
N GLU A 299 12.12 -17.29 -4.79
CA GLU A 299 11.96 -18.05 -3.55
C GLU A 299 13.02 -19.18 -3.41
N ASP A 300 14.30 -18.79 -3.46
CA ASP A 300 15.48 -19.68 -3.50
C ASP A 300 15.43 -20.83 -2.47
N ASP A 301 15.06 -20.50 -1.23
CA ASP A 301 15.03 -21.48 -0.12
C ASP A 301 13.94 -22.54 -0.33
N ALA A 302 12.74 -22.11 -0.75
CA ALA A 302 11.62 -23.00 -0.99
C ALA A 302 11.90 -23.88 -2.22
N TRP A 303 12.45 -23.29 -3.29
CA TRP A 303 12.86 -24.02 -4.49
C TRP A 303 13.90 -25.10 -4.18
N ALA A 304 14.93 -24.77 -3.40
CA ALA A 304 15.96 -25.73 -3.00
C ALA A 304 15.40 -26.94 -2.22
N MET A 305 14.31 -26.78 -1.47
CA MET A 305 13.63 -27.90 -0.80
C MET A 305 12.89 -28.81 -1.80
N LEU A 306 12.22 -28.22 -2.79
CA LEU A 306 11.54 -28.97 -3.86
C LEU A 306 12.54 -29.78 -4.70
N GLU A 307 13.67 -29.18 -5.09
CA GLU A 307 14.73 -29.87 -5.83
C GLU A 307 15.30 -31.06 -5.06
N GLN A 308 15.58 -30.87 -3.75
CA GLN A 308 16.07 -31.94 -2.89
C GLN A 308 15.05 -33.09 -2.74
N ALA A 309 13.76 -32.77 -2.83
CA ALA A 309 12.68 -33.76 -2.86
C ALA A 309 12.49 -34.42 -4.24
N GLY A 310 13.23 -33.97 -5.27
CA GLY A 310 13.20 -34.53 -6.62
C GLY A 310 12.07 -33.99 -7.49
N ILE A 311 11.52 -32.82 -7.18
CA ILE A 311 10.58 -32.09 -8.04
C ILE A 311 11.43 -31.35 -9.09
N PRO A 312 11.26 -31.64 -10.39
CA PRO A 312 12.06 -31.02 -11.46
C PRO A 312 11.58 -29.60 -11.81
N GLU A 313 12.47 -28.84 -12.48
CA GLU A 313 12.12 -27.68 -13.32
C GLU A 313 10.98 -28.05 -14.29
#